data_AF-A0A3M1PWC7-F1
#
_entry.id   AF-A0A3M1PWC7-F1
#
_cell.length_a   1.000
_cell.length_b   1.000
_cell.length_c   1.000
_cell.angle_alpha   90.00
_cell.angle_beta   90.00
_cell.angle_gamma   90.00
#
_symmetry.space_group_name_H-M   'P 1'
#
loop_
_entity.id
_entity.type
_entity.pdbx_description
1 polymer ?
#
loop_
_entity_poly.entity_id
_entity_poly.type
_entity_poly.pdbx_seq_one_letter_code
_entity_poly.pdbx_strand_id
1 'polypeptide(L)'
;MLRRDAALAEKDWPALAEGLFARLPSAIRRLLIRREDEPIGAARVFLRMTSAEQAAGLLARKGIRTLRLRGRKAELAGGQADEAAFLALALPPDVQTLRITNTPGTATIPVTPDRRARWLARAALATLDAEGIEALGIGHDGTLALWQDGRKPASEARDIPADIPSPLVGRALGVRRIAALSAADLAAHTEQTRVHQLFSQLEDSGIEPVGLTVKARRWILWVRSGPPARPARLLGRSLRAMATTAPPSVSWFEVATRAGGGEAWRVEVLRRDVVQALAARGSPAEVATHAAWLPTRTAGPLGKAVPSPDYRPPGTSGPRLAWGILPSWRAGVGRDRDGLIRGDLYLDLVARLTLAGRLRLEGAIRRFLIGNLDKLTAPTDRNLPAVRSDIASYSRQGHNAIASFVASADWNWAPGVTSRLSAGLFEPMYGGFGIETTWHHPLSRWAAYGELFWVKKRGFGQKLSFQDYSTVTGSLGALYAMEGGLTIDLSLNRYLARDTGLRLELTRRLTNGLEIGAWLASSSRSSREFGRSGNLDKGFFIRMPLDGFWPFPAPRETVITRLTNLLRDSGQRLQLNERLYERIFASDPRRILEQLSDMFY
;
A
#
# COMPACT_ATOMS: atom_id res chain seq x y z
N MET A 1 -5.15 -39.46 25.23
CA MET A 1 -4.80 -38.03 25.08
C MET A 1 -3.41 -37.93 24.45
N LEU A 2 -3.30 -37.34 23.27
CA LEU A 2 -2.04 -36.87 22.66
C LEU A 2 -2.34 -35.48 22.09
N ARG A 3 -1.41 -34.53 22.25
CA ARG A 3 -1.64 -33.10 21.95
C ARG A 3 -1.83 -32.86 20.45
N ARG A 4 -2.73 -31.95 20.10
CA ARG A 4 -2.93 -31.48 18.71
C ARG A 4 -1.78 -30.60 18.19
N ASP A 5 -0.89 -30.16 19.07
CA ASP A 5 0.09 -29.10 18.79
C ASP A 5 1.54 -29.60 18.69
N ALA A 6 1.75 -30.91 18.54
CA ALA A 6 3.08 -31.49 18.36
C ALA A 6 3.57 -31.28 16.92
N ALA A 7 4.27 -30.17 16.70
CA ALA A 7 5.05 -29.93 15.48
C ALA A 7 5.95 -31.14 15.15
N LEU A 8 5.95 -31.59 13.88
CA LEU A 8 6.88 -32.62 13.41
C LEU A 8 8.32 -32.18 13.71
N ALA A 9 9.11 -33.00 14.39
CA ALA A 9 10.52 -32.68 14.60
C ALA A 9 11.31 -32.97 13.33
N GLU A 10 12.42 -32.26 13.11
CA GLU A 10 13.19 -32.33 11.86
C GLU A 10 13.68 -33.75 11.53
N LYS A 11 13.90 -34.57 12.57
CA LYS A 11 14.27 -35.99 12.50
C LYS A 11 13.17 -36.93 11.96
N ASP A 12 11.91 -36.51 11.96
CA ASP A 12 10.76 -37.39 11.65
C ASP A 12 10.38 -37.34 10.15
N TRP A 13 10.84 -36.32 9.42
CA TRP A 13 10.56 -36.15 7.99
C TRP A 13 11.11 -37.24 7.06
N PRO A 14 12.33 -37.80 7.26
CA PRO A 14 12.83 -38.87 6.40
C PRO A 14 11.94 -40.13 6.45
N ALA A 15 11.46 -40.51 7.64
CA ALA A 15 10.56 -41.65 7.81
C ALA A 15 9.18 -41.41 7.17
N LEU A 16 8.68 -40.16 7.22
CA LEU A 16 7.48 -39.75 6.48
C LEU A 16 7.70 -39.88 4.96
N ALA A 17 8.83 -39.38 4.45
CA ALA A 17 9.16 -39.45 3.02
C ALA A 17 9.33 -40.88 2.50
N GLU A 18 9.99 -41.77 3.25
CA GLU A 18 10.08 -43.21 2.90
C GLU A 18 8.71 -43.88 2.92
N GLY A 19 7.88 -43.60 3.93
CA GLY A 19 6.51 -44.11 4.02
C GLY A 19 5.60 -43.65 2.87
N LEU A 20 5.87 -42.48 2.29
CA LEU A 20 5.20 -41.97 1.10
C LEU A 20 5.75 -42.64 -0.16
N PHE A 21 7.08 -42.67 -0.36
CA PHE A 21 7.70 -43.35 -1.50
C PHE A 21 7.29 -44.82 -1.61
N ALA A 22 7.19 -45.55 -0.49
CA ALA A 22 6.77 -46.95 -0.47
C ALA A 22 5.37 -47.20 -1.06
N ARG A 23 4.47 -46.19 -1.03
CA ARG A 23 3.07 -46.29 -1.49
C ARG A 23 2.82 -45.60 -2.83
N LEU A 24 3.77 -44.79 -3.28
CA LEU A 24 3.69 -44.05 -4.54
C LEU A 24 4.25 -44.88 -5.71
N PRO A 25 3.71 -44.73 -6.94
CA PRO A 25 4.24 -45.39 -8.13
C PRO A 25 5.76 -45.24 -8.28
N SER A 26 6.45 -46.29 -8.74
CA SER A 26 7.92 -46.34 -8.87
C SER A 26 8.50 -45.25 -9.80
N ALA A 27 7.68 -44.67 -10.67
CA ALA A 27 8.01 -43.51 -11.48
C ALA A 27 8.25 -42.23 -10.65
N ILE A 28 7.66 -42.11 -9.45
CA ILE A 28 7.87 -40.96 -8.56
C ILE A 28 9.24 -41.10 -7.90
N ARG A 29 10.19 -40.32 -8.39
CA ARG A 29 11.59 -40.31 -7.94
C ARG A 29 11.92 -39.17 -6.98
N ARG A 30 11.05 -38.17 -6.83
CA ARG A 30 11.25 -36.99 -5.98
C ARG A 30 9.99 -36.68 -5.15
N LEU A 31 10.17 -36.15 -3.95
CA LEU A 31 9.12 -35.62 -3.08
C LEU A 31 9.61 -34.32 -2.46
N LEU A 32 8.89 -33.22 -2.67
CA LEU A 32 9.05 -32.01 -1.86
C LEU A 32 7.97 -32.06 -0.80
N ILE A 33 8.31 -31.91 0.49
CA ILE A 33 7.33 -31.90 1.58
C ILE A 33 7.59 -30.68 2.46
N ARG A 34 6.55 -29.90 2.75
CA ARG A 34 6.58 -28.73 3.64
C ARG A 34 5.43 -28.78 4.62
N ARG A 35 5.51 -28.02 5.70
CA ARG A 35 4.30 -27.63 6.44
C ARG A 35 3.56 -26.53 5.70
N GLU A 36 2.28 -26.39 5.97
CA GLU A 36 1.44 -25.43 5.27
C GLU A 36 1.69 -23.98 5.71
N ASP A 37 2.08 -23.80 6.98
CA ASP A 37 2.55 -22.55 7.58
C ASP A 37 4.00 -22.17 7.18
N GLU A 38 4.74 -23.09 6.55
CA GLU A 38 6.06 -22.82 5.99
C GLU A 38 5.96 -22.33 4.52
N PRO A 39 6.70 -21.30 4.09
CA PRO A 39 6.72 -20.87 2.69
C PRO A 39 7.28 -21.98 1.78
N ILE A 40 6.92 -21.97 0.49
CA ILE A 40 7.36 -23.02 -0.48
C ILE A 40 8.90 -23.18 -0.53
N GLY A 41 9.66 -22.10 -0.31
CA GLY A 41 11.12 -22.15 -0.23
C GLY A 41 11.71 -22.92 0.98
N ALA A 42 10.88 -23.30 1.95
CA ALA A 42 11.24 -24.16 3.08
C ALA A 42 10.83 -25.64 2.85
N ALA A 43 10.37 -26.01 1.65
CA ALA A 43 10.07 -27.39 1.31
C ALA A 43 11.32 -28.27 1.32
N ARG A 44 11.22 -29.40 2.01
CA ARG A 44 12.29 -30.39 2.17
C ARG A 44 12.23 -31.36 0.99
N VAL A 45 13.33 -31.50 0.25
CA VAL A 45 13.44 -32.36 -0.92
C VAL A 45 13.95 -33.74 -0.52
N PHE A 46 13.18 -34.78 -0.83
CA PHE A 46 13.53 -36.18 -0.66
C PHE A 46 13.57 -36.87 -2.04
N LEU A 47 14.46 -37.85 -2.18
CA LEU A 47 14.67 -38.59 -3.43
C LEU A 47 14.47 -40.08 -3.19
N ARG A 48 13.80 -40.77 -4.11
CA ARG A 48 13.63 -42.23 -4.07
C ARG A 48 14.91 -42.88 -4.58
N MET A 49 15.51 -43.72 -3.76
CA MET A 49 16.66 -44.52 -4.18
C MET A 49 16.22 -45.98 -4.34
N THR A 50 16.63 -46.65 -5.42
CA THR A 50 16.48 -48.11 -5.52
C THR A 50 17.71 -48.80 -4.93
N SER A 51 17.49 -49.93 -4.27
CA SER A 51 18.55 -50.71 -3.62
C SER A 51 19.56 -51.31 -4.60
N ALA A 52 19.22 -51.44 -5.89
CA ALA A 52 20.13 -51.83 -6.94
C ALA A 52 20.97 -50.65 -7.48
N GLU A 53 20.42 -49.43 -7.60
CA GLU A 53 21.14 -48.29 -8.18
C GLU A 53 22.20 -47.70 -7.23
N GLN A 54 22.01 -47.78 -5.90
CA GLN A 54 23.06 -47.42 -4.93
C GLN A 54 24.29 -48.34 -5.02
N ALA A 55 24.10 -49.65 -5.25
CA ALA A 55 25.19 -50.62 -5.35
C ALA A 55 25.79 -50.65 -6.77
N ALA A 56 24.95 -50.74 -7.81
CA ALA A 56 25.40 -50.86 -9.20
C ALA A 56 25.92 -49.55 -9.79
N GLY A 57 25.42 -48.39 -9.37
CA GLY A 57 25.88 -47.08 -9.89
C GLY A 57 27.36 -46.79 -9.62
N LEU A 58 27.88 -47.29 -8.49
CA LEU A 58 29.29 -47.18 -8.09
C LEU A 58 30.15 -48.36 -8.57
N LEU A 59 29.60 -49.58 -8.68
CA LEU A 59 30.35 -50.78 -9.07
C LEU A 59 30.42 -51.02 -10.60
N ALA A 60 29.38 -50.68 -11.36
CA ALA A 60 29.28 -51.02 -12.78
C ALA A 60 30.17 -50.17 -13.70
N ARG A 61 30.41 -48.88 -13.36
CA ARG A 61 31.24 -47.97 -14.18
C ARG A 61 32.74 -48.30 -14.20
N LYS A 62 33.19 -49.26 -13.37
CA LYS A 62 34.60 -49.62 -13.18
C LYS A 62 34.90 -51.13 -13.26
N GLY A 63 33.95 -51.93 -13.77
CA GLY A 63 34.19 -53.35 -14.08
C GLY A 63 34.37 -54.30 -12.88
N ILE A 64 34.05 -53.84 -11.67
CA ILE A 64 34.19 -54.61 -10.43
C ILE A 64 33.02 -55.58 -10.31
N ARG A 65 33.32 -56.89 -10.15
CA ARG A 65 32.29 -57.94 -10.24
C ARG A 65 31.69 -58.33 -8.89
N THR A 66 32.43 -58.23 -7.79
CA THR A 66 31.90 -58.36 -6.43
C THR A 66 32.67 -57.50 -5.40
N LEU A 67 31.94 -57.02 -4.40
CA LEU A 67 32.46 -56.33 -3.21
C LEU A 67 31.92 -57.07 -1.96
N ARG A 68 32.79 -57.42 -1.02
CA ARG A 68 32.43 -57.97 0.30
C ARG A 68 33.10 -57.17 1.41
N LEU A 69 32.29 -56.72 2.37
CA LEU A 69 32.77 -56.06 3.59
C LEU A 69 32.84 -57.10 4.73
N ARG A 70 33.97 -57.18 5.43
CA ARG A 70 34.19 -58.06 6.59
C ARG A 70 34.98 -57.32 7.67
N GLY A 71 34.27 -56.71 8.61
CA GLY A 71 34.87 -55.85 9.64
C GLY A 71 35.58 -54.63 9.02
N ARG A 72 36.73 -54.23 9.57
CA ARG A 72 37.55 -53.10 9.07
C ARG A 72 38.30 -53.38 7.75
N LYS A 73 37.88 -54.39 6.98
CA LYS A 73 38.49 -54.83 5.72
C LYS A 73 37.43 -54.93 4.62
N ALA A 74 37.77 -54.40 3.44
CA ALA A 74 36.98 -54.56 2.22
C ALA A 74 37.72 -55.50 1.26
N GLU A 75 37.03 -56.52 0.75
CA GLU A 75 37.52 -57.44 -0.27
C GLU A 75 36.79 -57.18 -1.61
N LEU A 76 37.57 -56.93 -2.65
CA LEU A 76 37.12 -56.67 -4.02
C LEU A 76 37.56 -57.80 -4.96
N ALA A 77 36.77 -58.09 -5.99
CA ALA A 77 37.18 -58.98 -7.09
C ALA A 77 36.92 -58.36 -8.48
N GLY A 78 38.01 -58.19 -9.24
CA GLY A 78 38.08 -57.49 -10.54
C GLY A 78 38.55 -56.04 -10.43
N GLY A 79 39.53 -55.62 -11.24
CA GLY A 79 39.97 -54.22 -11.43
C GLY A 79 41.50 -54.00 -11.38
N GLN A 80 42.05 -53.02 -12.11
CA GLN A 80 43.49 -52.69 -12.06
C GLN A 80 43.88 -51.97 -10.74
N ALA A 81 45.12 -52.17 -10.30
CA ALA A 81 45.59 -51.74 -8.97
C ALA A 81 45.60 -50.21 -8.77
N ASP A 82 45.91 -49.45 -9.82
CA ASP A 82 46.11 -48.00 -9.73
C ASP A 82 44.80 -47.23 -9.53
N GLU A 83 43.67 -47.77 -9.99
CA GLU A 83 42.35 -47.13 -9.84
C GLU A 83 41.75 -47.34 -8.43
N ALA A 84 42.24 -48.32 -7.68
CA ALA A 84 41.73 -48.67 -6.36
C ALA A 84 42.04 -47.59 -5.30
N ALA A 85 43.07 -46.78 -5.51
CA ALA A 85 43.40 -45.64 -4.67
C ALA A 85 42.30 -44.55 -4.66
N PHE A 86 41.45 -44.48 -5.69
CA PHE A 86 40.35 -43.50 -5.76
C PHE A 86 39.08 -44.01 -5.06
N LEU A 87 38.79 -45.31 -5.15
CA LEU A 87 37.73 -45.98 -4.36
C LEU A 87 37.92 -45.79 -2.85
N ALA A 88 39.18 -45.72 -2.44
CA ALA A 88 39.59 -45.48 -1.06
C ALA A 88 39.05 -44.16 -0.45
N LEU A 89 38.78 -43.14 -1.28
CA LEU A 89 38.21 -41.86 -0.84
C LEU A 89 36.68 -41.89 -0.63
N ALA A 90 36.01 -42.96 -1.06
CA ALA A 90 34.55 -43.13 -1.01
C ALA A 90 34.10 -44.21 0.02
N LEU A 91 35.05 -44.90 0.66
CA LEU A 91 34.76 -45.87 1.71
C LEU A 91 34.43 -45.20 3.06
N PRO A 92 33.75 -45.91 3.99
CA PRO A 92 33.60 -45.48 5.37
C PRO A 92 34.94 -45.14 6.02
N PRO A 93 35.01 -44.09 6.88
CA PRO A 93 36.27 -43.53 7.37
C PRO A 93 37.06 -44.44 8.33
N ASP A 94 36.50 -45.57 8.73
CA ASP A 94 37.07 -46.60 9.60
C ASP A 94 37.73 -47.77 8.84
N VAL A 95 37.63 -47.81 7.51
CA VAL A 95 38.30 -48.82 6.66
C VAL A 95 39.77 -48.46 6.46
N GLN A 96 40.67 -49.20 7.11
CA GLN A 96 42.10 -48.90 7.15
C GLN A 96 42.93 -49.62 6.07
N THR A 97 42.41 -50.72 5.50
CA THR A 97 43.10 -51.54 4.49
C THR A 97 42.14 -52.05 3.43
N LEU A 98 42.48 -51.85 2.16
CA LEU A 98 41.74 -52.35 1.00
C LEU A 98 42.44 -53.61 0.46
N ARG A 99 41.70 -54.70 0.23
CA ARG A 99 42.24 -55.95 -0.34
C ARG A 99 41.56 -56.30 -1.67
N ILE A 100 42.36 -56.45 -2.71
CA ILE A 100 41.91 -56.64 -4.10
C ILE A 100 42.32 -58.03 -4.54
N THR A 101 41.38 -58.83 -5.01
CA THR A 101 41.54 -60.25 -5.34
C THR A 101 41.20 -60.44 -6.81
N ASN A 102 42.19 -60.37 -7.70
CA ASN A 102 42.00 -60.70 -9.11
C ASN A 102 42.44 -62.14 -9.37
N THR A 103 41.90 -62.75 -10.42
CA THR A 103 42.58 -63.88 -11.05
C THR A 103 43.66 -63.30 -11.98
N PRO A 104 44.98 -63.52 -11.77
CA PRO A 104 45.62 -64.45 -10.84
C PRO A 104 46.56 -63.78 -9.80
N GLY A 105 46.08 -62.82 -9.00
CA GLY A 105 46.89 -62.18 -7.94
C GLY A 105 46.08 -61.33 -6.94
N THR A 106 46.53 -61.28 -5.67
CA THR A 106 45.90 -60.50 -4.59
C THR A 106 46.82 -59.38 -4.09
N ALA A 107 46.34 -58.14 -4.03
CA ALA A 107 47.08 -56.97 -3.55
C ALA A 107 46.37 -56.29 -2.36
N THR A 108 47.11 -55.60 -1.49
CA THR A 108 46.56 -54.88 -0.32
C THR A 108 47.14 -53.48 -0.23
N ILE A 109 46.30 -52.45 -0.07
CA ILE A 109 46.69 -51.02 -0.16
C ILE A 109 46.18 -50.22 1.06
N PRO A 110 47.01 -49.37 1.70
CA PRO A 110 46.60 -48.41 2.74
C PRO A 110 46.13 -47.07 2.14
N VAL A 111 45.37 -46.28 2.92
CA VAL A 111 44.59 -45.13 2.41
C VAL A 111 44.91 -43.83 3.16
N THR A 112 45.15 -42.72 2.45
CA THR A 112 45.36 -41.37 3.03
C THR A 112 44.54 -40.27 2.31
N PRO A 113 44.22 -39.12 2.98
CA PRO A 113 43.13 -38.25 2.54
C PRO A 113 43.54 -36.81 2.14
N ASP A 114 43.03 -36.33 1.00
CA ASP A 114 42.95 -34.89 0.68
C ASP A 114 41.48 -34.41 0.56
N ARG A 115 41.25 -33.12 0.83
CA ARG A 115 39.95 -32.44 0.92
C ARG A 115 39.53 -31.71 -0.35
N ARG A 116 40.45 -31.20 -1.18
CA ARG A 116 40.11 -30.26 -2.28
C ARG A 116 39.29 -30.90 -3.40
N ALA A 117 39.55 -32.16 -3.73
CA ALA A 117 38.84 -32.92 -4.77
C ALA A 117 37.36 -33.21 -4.43
N ARG A 118 37.01 -33.29 -3.13
CA ARG A 118 35.65 -33.68 -2.69
C ARG A 118 34.60 -32.58 -2.87
N TRP A 119 35.03 -31.34 -3.06
CA TRP A 119 34.14 -30.17 -3.19
C TRP A 119 33.62 -29.99 -4.62
N LEU A 120 34.51 -30.06 -5.62
CA LEU A 120 34.17 -29.89 -7.04
C LEU A 120 33.13 -30.91 -7.54
N ALA A 121 33.20 -32.15 -7.08
CA ALA A 121 32.25 -33.21 -7.46
C ALA A 121 30.81 -32.96 -7.00
N ARG A 122 30.59 -32.15 -5.95
CA ARG A 122 29.24 -31.84 -5.43
C ARG A 122 28.55 -30.72 -6.21
N ALA A 123 29.31 -29.79 -6.81
CA ALA A 123 28.76 -28.65 -7.54
C ALA A 123 28.16 -29.05 -8.91
N ALA A 124 28.76 -30.02 -9.60
CA ALA A 124 28.33 -30.45 -10.94
C ALA A 124 27.04 -31.30 -10.97
N LEU A 125 26.56 -31.78 -9.81
CA LEU A 125 25.36 -32.62 -9.68
C LEU A 125 24.05 -31.82 -9.54
N ALA A 126 24.12 -30.48 -9.47
CA ALA A 126 22.97 -29.63 -9.13
C ALA A 126 22.25 -28.98 -10.33
N THR A 127 22.65 -29.27 -11.58
CA THR A 127 22.33 -28.40 -12.74
C THR A 127 21.78 -29.11 -14.00
N LEU A 128 21.19 -30.31 -13.91
CA LEU A 128 20.63 -31.01 -15.10
C LEU A 128 19.25 -31.70 -14.82
N ASP A 129 18.25 -31.31 -15.61
CA ASP A 129 16.86 -31.85 -15.72
C ASP A 129 16.78 -33.05 -16.71
N ALA A 130 15.69 -33.82 -16.90
CA ALA A 130 14.25 -33.60 -16.64
C ALA A 130 13.42 -34.91 -16.41
N GLU A 131 12.12 -34.73 -16.18
CA GLU A 131 10.97 -35.70 -16.14
C GLU A 131 10.82 -36.66 -14.95
N GLY A 132 9.69 -36.56 -14.23
CA GLY A 132 9.16 -37.64 -13.37
C GLY A 132 8.57 -37.27 -11.99
N ILE A 133 7.62 -36.31 -11.93
CA ILE A 133 6.87 -35.87 -10.72
C ILE A 133 7.71 -35.11 -9.68
N GLU A 134 7.29 -33.90 -9.32
CA GLU A 134 8.19 -32.88 -8.76
C GLU A 134 7.80 -32.26 -7.40
N ALA A 135 6.62 -32.51 -6.83
CA ALA A 135 6.29 -31.99 -5.48
C ALA A 135 5.18 -32.76 -4.75
N LEU A 136 5.07 -32.54 -3.44
CA LEU A 136 3.98 -33.05 -2.59
C LEU A 136 3.46 -31.99 -1.60
N GLY A 137 2.15 -31.70 -1.62
CA GLY A 137 1.50 -30.83 -0.62
C GLY A 137 0.74 -31.65 0.43
N ILE A 138 0.55 -31.10 1.63
CA ILE A 138 -0.46 -31.57 2.60
C ILE A 138 -1.26 -30.34 3.04
N GLY A 139 -2.58 -30.38 2.88
CA GLY A 139 -3.50 -29.30 3.24
C GLY A 139 -4.14 -29.44 4.64
N HIS A 140 -4.76 -28.37 5.12
CA HIS A 140 -5.33 -28.24 6.48
C HIS A 140 -6.41 -29.29 6.84
N ASP A 141 -7.09 -29.84 5.83
CA ASP A 141 -8.11 -30.88 5.95
C ASP A 141 -7.54 -32.31 5.87
N GLY A 142 -6.22 -32.42 5.65
CA GLY A 142 -5.53 -33.66 5.40
C GLY A 142 -5.47 -34.08 3.94
N THR A 143 -5.64 -33.19 2.96
CA THR A 143 -5.53 -33.58 1.55
C THR A 143 -4.06 -33.60 1.08
N LEU A 144 -3.59 -34.74 0.58
CA LEU A 144 -2.26 -34.92 -0.02
C LEU A 144 -2.30 -34.49 -1.50
N ALA A 145 -1.37 -33.64 -1.96
CA ALA A 145 -1.37 -33.09 -3.32
C ALA A 145 -0.19 -33.61 -4.16
N LEU A 146 -0.45 -34.06 -5.40
CA LEU A 146 0.55 -34.56 -6.36
C LEU A 146 0.52 -33.76 -7.67
N TRP A 147 1.67 -33.63 -8.33
CA TRP A 147 1.85 -32.82 -9.54
C TRP A 147 2.48 -33.64 -10.67
N GLN A 148 1.89 -33.60 -11.86
CA GLN A 148 2.43 -34.20 -13.09
C GLN A 148 2.13 -33.29 -14.29
N ASP A 149 3.06 -33.20 -15.24
CA ASP A 149 3.00 -32.20 -16.31
C ASP A 149 2.21 -32.63 -17.57
N GLY A 150 1.67 -31.62 -18.25
CA GLY A 150 1.63 -31.54 -19.72
C GLY A 150 0.55 -32.32 -20.49
N ARG A 151 -0.07 -33.37 -19.95
CA ARG A 151 -1.11 -34.13 -20.69
C ARG A 151 -2.50 -33.84 -20.15
N LYS A 152 -3.44 -33.54 -21.07
CA LYS A 152 -4.87 -33.33 -20.76
C LYS A 152 -5.36 -34.42 -19.80
N PRO A 153 -6.11 -34.07 -18.74
CA PRO A 153 -6.73 -35.09 -17.91
C PRO A 153 -7.68 -35.91 -18.79
N ALA A 154 -7.48 -37.23 -18.82
CA ALA A 154 -8.58 -38.13 -19.08
C ALA A 154 -9.67 -37.83 -18.03
N SER A 155 -10.93 -37.96 -18.42
CA SER A 155 -12.12 -37.41 -17.72
C SER A 155 -12.48 -38.09 -16.39
N GLU A 156 -11.50 -38.62 -15.66
CA GLU A 156 -11.64 -39.22 -14.34
C GLU A 156 -10.45 -38.78 -13.46
N ALA A 157 -10.66 -37.75 -12.64
CA ALA A 157 -9.83 -37.55 -11.45
C ALA A 157 -10.16 -38.69 -10.47
N ARG A 158 -9.51 -39.86 -10.65
CA ARG A 158 -9.72 -41.01 -9.78
C ARG A 158 -9.18 -40.71 -8.40
N ASP A 159 -10.09 -40.69 -7.42
CA ASP A 159 -9.73 -40.82 -6.01
C ASP A 159 -8.86 -42.07 -5.84
N ILE A 160 -7.62 -41.88 -5.38
CA ILE A 160 -6.77 -42.97 -4.94
C ILE A 160 -7.17 -43.25 -3.48
N PRO A 161 -7.83 -44.38 -3.16
CA PRO A 161 -8.17 -44.70 -1.78
C PRO A 161 -6.89 -44.90 -0.96
N ALA A 162 -6.61 -43.93 -0.09
CA ALA A 162 -5.38 -43.88 0.69
C ALA A 162 -5.47 -44.75 1.95
N ASP A 163 -5.35 -46.06 1.78
CA ASP A 163 -5.09 -46.93 2.93
C ASP A 163 -3.60 -46.83 3.29
N ILE A 164 -3.31 -46.08 4.36
CA ILE A 164 -1.94 -45.82 4.85
C ILE A 164 -1.72 -46.74 6.07
N PRO A 165 -1.08 -47.92 5.92
CA PRO A 165 -0.83 -48.89 7.01
C PRO A 165 0.05 -48.45 8.21
N SER A 166 -0.04 -47.21 8.67
CA SER A 166 0.36 -46.80 10.03
C SER A 166 -0.77 -45.99 10.68
N PRO A 167 -1.57 -46.60 11.57
CA PRO A 167 -2.68 -45.93 12.27
C PRO A 167 -2.25 -44.72 13.12
N LEU A 168 -0.96 -44.60 13.45
CA LEU A 168 -0.39 -43.49 14.20
C LEU A 168 -0.08 -42.28 13.32
N VAL A 169 0.51 -42.48 12.14
CA VAL A 169 0.98 -41.39 11.27
C VAL A 169 -0.19 -40.68 10.58
N GLY A 170 -1.15 -41.43 10.02
CA GLY A 170 -2.33 -40.83 9.38
C GLY A 170 -3.19 -40.02 10.35
N ARG A 171 -3.36 -40.49 11.59
CA ARG A 171 -4.11 -39.78 12.64
C ARG A 171 -3.37 -38.57 13.21
N ALA A 172 -2.04 -38.58 13.24
CA ALA A 172 -1.24 -37.43 13.68
C ALA A 172 -1.19 -36.30 12.63
N LEU A 173 -1.19 -36.65 11.34
CA LEU A 173 -1.15 -35.71 10.21
C LEU A 173 -2.53 -35.28 9.70
N GLY A 174 -3.62 -35.87 10.19
CA GLY A 174 -4.98 -35.55 9.80
C GLY A 174 -5.42 -36.00 8.40
N VAL A 175 -4.58 -36.76 7.67
CA VAL A 175 -4.73 -37.03 6.22
C VAL A 175 -6.01 -37.80 5.87
N ARG A 176 -6.83 -37.28 4.94
CA ARG A 176 -8.17 -37.79 4.58
C ARG A 176 -8.42 -38.04 3.08
N ARG A 177 -7.74 -37.34 2.15
CA ARG A 177 -7.92 -37.51 0.69
C ARG A 177 -6.62 -37.21 -0.06
N ILE A 178 -6.57 -37.52 -1.35
CA ILE A 178 -5.45 -37.18 -2.25
C ILE A 178 -6.01 -36.53 -3.52
N ALA A 179 -5.45 -35.41 -3.97
CA ALA A 179 -5.90 -34.69 -5.17
C ALA A 179 -4.73 -34.22 -6.05
N ALA A 180 -4.89 -34.25 -7.37
CA ALA A 180 -3.91 -33.69 -8.29
C ALA A 180 -4.30 -32.25 -8.67
N LEU A 181 -3.33 -31.33 -8.64
CA LEU A 181 -3.49 -29.95 -9.08
C LEU A 181 -2.78 -29.75 -10.43
N SER A 182 -3.35 -28.94 -11.32
CA SER A 182 -2.77 -28.67 -12.64
C SER A 182 -1.70 -27.59 -12.57
N ALA A 183 -0.83 -27.52 -13.59
CA ALA A 183 0.17 -26.45 -13.70
C ALA A 183 -0.47 -25.03 -13.69
N ALA A 184 -1.72 -24.90 -14.16
CA ALA A 184 -2.48 -23.65 -14.09
C ALA A 184 -2.86 -23.28 -12.64
N ASP A 185 -3.23 -24.26 -11.82
CA ASP A 185 -3.56 -24.05 -10.39
C ASP A 185 -2.31 -23.65 -9.58
N LEU A 186 -1.15 -24.23 -9.89
CA LEU A 186 0.13 -23.82 -9.29
C LEU A 186 0.49 -22.37 -9.65
N ALA A 187 0.32 -22.01 -10.93
CA ALA A 187 0.58 -20.66 -11.41
C ALA A 187 -0.35 -19.65 -10.71
N ALA A 188 -1.65 -19.96 -10.60
CA ALA A 188 -2.62 -19.14 -9.88
C ALA A 188 -2.27 -18.98 -8.39
N HIS A 189 -1.92 -20.07 -7.69
CA HIS A 189 -1.54 -20.02 -6.28
C HIS A 189 -0.22 -19.26 -6.04
N THR A 190 0.74 -19.41 -6.96
CA THR A 190 2.02 -18.67 -6.92
C THR A 190 1.80 -17.18 -7.18
N GLU A 191 0.94 -16.84 -8.13
CA GLU A 191 0.54 -15.45 -8.40
C GLU A 191 -0.15 -14.85 -7.17
N GLN A 192 -1.20 -15.49 -6.66
CA GLN A 192 -1.91 -15.06 -5.46
C GLN A 192 -0.96 -14.83 -4.26
N THR A 193 0.00 -15.71 -4.05
CA THR A 193 1.04 -15.56 -3.01
C THR A 193 1.88 -14.28 -3.21
N ARG A 194 2.33 -14.00 -4.44
CA ARG A 194 3.06 -12.77 -4.77
C ARG A 194 2.20 -11.52 -4.58
N VAL A 195 0.90 -11.61 -4.88
CA VAL A 195 -0.04 -10.51 -4.69
C VAL A 195 -0.27 -10.21 -3.20
N HIS A 196 -0.41 -11.24 -2.34
CA HIS A 196 -0.48 -11.04 -0.89
C HIS A 196 0.81 -10.41 -0.33
N GLN A 197 1.99 -10.85 -0.81
CA GLN A 197 3.27 -10.23 -0.45
C GLN A 197 3.35 -8.76 -0.90
N LEU A 198 2.88 -8.42 -2.11
CA LEU A 198 2.81 -7.05 -2.59
C LEU A 198 1.92 -6.18 -1.71
N PHE A 199 0.71 -6.65 -1.36
CA PHE A 199 -0.20 -5.88 -0.53
C PHE A 199 0.36 -5.66 0.89
N SER A 200 0.97 -6.68 1.52
CA SER A 200 1.67 -6.52 2.81
C SER A 200 2.76 -5.46 2.72
N GLN A 201 3.67 -5.55 1.73
CA GLN A 201 4.77 -4.57 1.57
C GLN A 201 4.28 -3.14 1.36
N LEU A 202 3.14 -2.95 0.68
CA LEU A 202 2.54 -1.64 0.51
C LEU A 202 2.00 -1.12 1.85
N GLU A 203 1.23 -1.94 2.58
CA GLU A 203 0.64 -1.60 3.89
C GLU A 203 1.72 -1.28 4.93
N ASP A 204 2.78 -2.11 5.01
CA ASP A 204 3.97 -1.90 5.84
C ASP A 204 4.69 -0.58 5.51
N SER A 205 4.63 -0.13 4.25
CA SER A 205 5.20 1.14 3.79
C SER A 205 4.29 2.37 3.99
N GLY A 206 3.11 2.18 4.60
CA GLY A 206 2.10 3.21 4.81
C GLY A 206 1.24 3.53 3.57
N ILE A 207 1.28 2.68 2.54
CA ILE A 207 0.50 2.84 1.31
C ILE A 207 -0.67 1.87 1.33
N GLU A 208 -1.90 2.39 1.21
CA GLU A 208 -3.09 1.55 1.22
C GLU A 208 -3.39 1.00 -0.20
N PRO A 209 -3.22 -0.31 -0.47
CA PRO A 209 -3.61 -0.90 -1.73
C PRO A 209 -5.15 -0.93 -1.87
N VAL A 210 -5.63 -0.79 -3.10
CA VAL A 210 -7.05 -0.92 -3.46
C VAL A 210 -7.29 -2.18 -4.29
N GLY A 211 -6.30 -2.61 -5.07
CA GLY A 211 -6.31 -3.87 -5.79
C GLY A 211 -5.26 -3.93 -6.89
N LEU A 212 -5.10 -5.12 -7.46
CA LEU A 212 -4.16 -5.42 -8.54
C LEU A 212 -4.89 -6.14 -9.67
N THR A 213 -4.60 -5.78 -10.92
CA THR A 213 -4.91 -6.59 -12.11
C THR A 213 -3.61 -7.09 -12.73
N VAL A 214 -3.56 -8.37 -13.08
CA VAL A 214 -2.41 -9.02 -13.67
C VAL A 214 -2.69 -9.35 -15.13
N LYS A 215 -1.79 -8.92 -16.02
CA LYS A 215 -1.77 -9.27 -17.43
C LYS A 215 -0.41 -9.84 -17.80
N ALA A 216 -0.35 -10.68 -18.83
CA ALA A 216 0.82 -11.46 -19.23
C ALA A 216 2.18 -10.73 -19.21
N ARG A 217 2.22 -9.42 -19.50
CA ARG A 217 3.43 -8.58 -19.42
C ARG A 217 3.28 -7.28 -18.63
N ARG A 218 2.15 -7.06 -17.95
CA ARG A 218 1.80 -5.78 -17.29
C ARG A 218 1.07 -6.04 -15.97
N TRP A 219 1.54 -5.42 -14.89
CA TRP A 219 0.81 -5.35 -13.62
C TRP A 219 0.19 -3.96 -13.47
N ILE A 220 -1.09 -3.91 -13.10
CA ILE A 220 -1.85 -2.67 -12.89
C ILE A 220 -2.24 -2.59 -11.42
N LEU A 221 -1.58 -1.70 -10.67
CA LEU A 221 -1.80 -1.50 -9.24
C LEU A 221 -2.61 -0.23 -9.00
N TRP A 222 -3.75 -0.37 -8.31
CA TRP A 222 -4.45 0.76 -7.73
C TRP A 222 -4.11 0.88 -6.26
N VAL A 223 -3.63 2.06 -5.86
CA VAL A 223 -3.45 2.46 -4.46
C VAL A 223 -4.40 3.60 -4.13
N ARG A 224 -4.71 3.82 -2.86
CA ARG A 224 -5.44 5.03 -2.46
C ARG A 224 -4.52 6.24 -2.64
N SER A 225 -5.08 7.38 -3.01
CA SER A 225 -4.38 8.67 -2.82
C SER A 225 -4.10 8.85 -1.33
N GLY A 226 -2.86 8.58 -0.91
CA GLY A 226 -2.37 8.89 0.44
C GLY A 226 -2.26 10.41 0.67
N PRO A 227 -1.75 10.84 1.84
CA PRO A 227 -1.75 12.25 2.21
C PRO A 227 -1.03 13.14 1.19
N PRO A 228 -1.48 14.40 1.02
CA PRO A 228 -1.08 15.31 -0.05
C PRO A 228 0.38 15.78 -0.04
N ALA A 229 1.25 15.16 0.76
CA ALA A 229 2.62 15.59 1.01
C ALA A 229 3.61 15.17 -0.10
N ARG A 230 3.60 13.89 -0.52
CA ARG A 230 4.71 13.28 -1.30
C ARG A 230 4.26 12.23 -2.35
N PRO A 231 3.60 12.63 -3.45
CA PRO A 231 3.15 11.69 -4.47
C PRO A 231 4.32 10.96 -5.18
N ALA A 232 5.52 11.54 -5.25
CA ALA A 232 6.71 10.86 -5.77
C ALA A 232 7.12 9.64 -4.93
N ARG A 233 7.14 9.77 -3.59
CA ARG A 233 7.44 8.64 -2.69
C ARG A 233 6.38 7.56 -2.77
N LEU A 234 5.10 7.93 -2.86
CA LEU A 234 4.01 6.97 -3.06
C LEU A 234 4.21 6.18 -4.36
N LEU A 235 4.54 6.85 -5.48
CA LEU A 235 4.83 6.17 -6.73
C LEU A 235 6.04 5.23 -6.59
N GLY A 236 7.20 5.74 -6.17
CA GLY A 236 8.43 4.93 -6.18
C GLY A 236 8.48 3.82 -5.13
N ARG A 237 7.80 3.96 -3.97
CA ARG A 237 7.55 2.85 -3.04
C ARG A 237 6.65 1.79 -3.67
N SER A 238 5.59 2.21 -4.36
CA SER A 238 4.72 1.27 -5.10
C SER A 238 5.50 0.52 -6.18
N LEU A 239 6.32 1.23 -6.96
CA LEU A 239 7.18 0.64 -7.99
C LEU A 239 8.26 -0.28 -7.40
N ARG A 240 8.82 0.03 -6.22
CA ARG A 240 9.75 -0.84 -5.49
C ARG A 240 9.07 -2.15 -5.08
N ALA A 241 7.88 -2.08 -4.48
CA ALA A 241 7.13 -3.27 -4.07
C ALA A 241 6.70 -4.12 -5.30
N MET A 242 6.32 -3.50 -6.42
CA MET A 242 6.06 -4.22 -7.67
C MET A 242 7.33 -4.85 -8.27
N ALA A 243 8.47 -4.14 -8.22
CA ALA A 243 9.74 -4.62 -8.76
C ALA A 243 10.30 -5.84 -8.02
N THR A 244 10.07 -5.95 -6.70
CA THR A 244 10.48 -7.07 -5.85
C THR A 244 9.56 -8.28 -5.96
N THR A 245 8.24 -8.08 -6.11
CA THR A 245 7.25 -9.18 -6.07
C THR A 245 6.87 -9.75 -7.44
N ALA A 246 6.83 -8.92 -8.49
CA ALA A 246 6.34 -9.33 -9.81
C ALA A 246 7.24 -10.39 -10.49
N PRO A 247 6.68 -11.40 -11.18
CA PRO A 247 7.48 -12.41 -11.88
C PRO A 247 8.22 -11.81 -13.09
N PRO A 248 9.34 -12.41 -13.56
CA PRO A 248 10.18 -11.84 -14.62
C PRO A 248 9.49 -11.59 -15.98
N SER A 249 8.35 -12.23 -16.24
CA SER A 249 7.50 -12.00 -17.42
C SER A 249 6.94 -10.57 -17.50
N VAL A 250 6.74 -9.91 -16.36
CA VAL A 250 6.17 -8.56 -16.28
C VAL A 250 7.21 -7.53 -16.73
N SER A 251 6.91 -6.84 -17.82
CA SER A 251 7.77 -5.80 -18.43
C SER A 251 7.33 -4.38 -18.08
N TRP A 252 6.06 -4.18 -17.76
CA TRP A 252 5.43 -2.88 -17.50
C TRP A 252 4.72 -2.83 -16.15
N PHE A 253 4.84 -1.70 -15.46
CA PHE A 253 4.09 -1.40 -14.25
C PHE A 253 3.19 -0.19 -14.48
N GLU A 254 1.88 -0.36 -14.33
CA GLU A 254 0.89 0.71 -14.34
C GLU A 254 0.49 0.99 -12.88
N VAL A 255 0.74 2.19 -12.39
CA VAL A 255 0.32 2.64 -11.04
C VAL A 255 -0.72 3.73 -11.20
N ALA A 256 -1.86 3.56 -10.51
CA ALA A 256 -2.94 4.54 -10.47
C ALA A 256 -3.35 4.84 -9.03
N THR A 257 -3.62 6.12 -8.74
CA THR A 257 -4.19 6.51 -7.44
C THR A 257 -5.71 6.63 -7.55
N ARG A 258 -6.44 6.12 -6.56
CA ARG A 258 -7.91 6.17 -6.53
C ARG A 258 -8.43 7.26 -5.59
N ALA A 259 -9.27 8.15 -6.13
CA ALA A 259 -9.97 9.21 -5.41
C ALA A 259 -11.40 9.37 -5.94
N GLY A 260 -12.39 9.61 -5.06
CA GLY A 260 -13.77 9.96 -5.44
C GLY A 260 -14.55 8.95 -6.32
N GLY A 261 -14.06 7.72 -6.44
CA GLY A 261 -14.64 6.68 -7.30
C GLY A 261 -13.97 6.56 -8.68
N GLY A 262 -13.08 7.48 -9.05
CA GLY A 262 -12.21 7.40 -10.23
C GLY A 262 -10.72 7.28 -9.91
N GLU A 263 -9.90 7.38 -10.94
CA GLU A 263 -8.44 7.55 -10.84
C GLU A 263 -8.09 9.05 -10.78
N ALA A 264 -7.22 9.47 -9.87
CA ALA A 264 -6.73 10.86 -9.80
C ALA A 264 -5.57 11.10 -10.78
N TRP A 265 -4.67 10.13 -10.89
CA TRP A 265 -3.67 10.03 -11.95
C TRP A 265 -3.32 8.58 -12.22
N ARG A 266 -2.69 8.35 -13.37
CA ARG A 266 -2.25 7.04 -13.82
C ARG A 266 -0.96 7.15 -14.64
N VAL A 267 0.02 6.33 -14.30
CA VAL A 267 1.32 6.30 -14.97
C VAL A 267 1.71 4.86 -15.29
N GLU A 268 2.22 4.65 -16.50
CA GLU A 268 2.87 3.41 -16.91
C GLU A 268 4.38 3.64 -17.00
N VAL A 269 5.16 2.73 -16.42
CA VAL A 269 6.63 2.76 -16.45
C VAL A 269 7.19 1.40 -16.84
N LEU A 270 8.40 1.41 -17.41
CA LEU A 270 9.15 0.20 -17.71
C LEU A 270 9.74 -0.42 -16.45
N ARG A 271 9.52 -1.72 -16.24
CA ARG A 271 10.13 -2.45 -15.12
C ARG A 271 11.65 -2.35 -15.15
N ARG A 272 12.27 -2.45 -16.34
CA ARG A 272 13.73 -2.41 -16.48
C ARG A 272 14.31 -1.13 -15.87
N ASP A 273 13.71 0.02 -16.12
CA ASP A 273 14.21 1.32 -15.66
C ASP A 273 14.07 1.44 -14.14
N VAL A 274 12.94 0.97 -13.58
CA VAL A 274 12.74 0.87 -12.12
C VAL A 274 13.81 -0.03 -11.48
N VAL A 275 14.10 -1.19 -12.07
CA VAL A 275 15.11 -2.13 -11.56
C VAL A 275 16.53 -1.54 -11.66
N GLN A 276 16.87 -0.81 -12.73
CA GLN A 276 18.17 -0.13 -12.82
C GLN A 276 18.29 1.01 -11.81
N ALA A 277 17.25 1.83 -11.63
CA ALA A 277 17.26 2.91 -10.64
C ALA A 277 17.37 2.39 -9.20
N LEU A 278 16.66 1.30 -8.85
CA LEU A 278 16.79 0.63 -7.55
C LEU A 278 18.18 -0.01 -7.35
N ALA A 279 18.86 -0.39 -8.43
CA ALA A 279 20.21 -0.94 -8.40
C ALA A 279 21.32 0.13 -8.53
N ALA A 280 20.99 1.42 -8.44
CA ALA A 280 21.89 2.56 -8.63
C ALA A 280 22.65 2.57 -9.99
N ARG A 281 22.06 1.95 -11.02
CA ARG A 281 22.56 1.94 -12.42
C ARG A 281 21.70 2.75 -13.39
N GLY A 282 20.68 3.44 -12.86
CA GLY A 282 19.79 4.35 -13.57
C GLY A 282 19.30 5.42 -12.60
N SER A 283 18.39 6.30 -13.02
CA SER A 283 17.93 7.42 -12.18
C SER A 283 16.40 7.55 -12.09
N PRO A 284 15.86 8.22 -11.05
CA PRO A 284 14.45 8.64 -11.03
C PRO A 284 14.03 9.45 -12.26
N ALA A 285 14.94 10.27 -12.79
CA ALA A 285 14.70 11.07 -14.00
C ALA A 285 14.56 10.19 -15.25
N GLU A 286 15.36 9.14 -15.39
CA GLU A 286 15.25 8.17 -16.49
C GLU A 286 13.90 7.43 -16.46
N VAL A 287 13.49 6.95 -15.28
CA VAL A 287 12.17 6.33 -15.06
C VAL A 287 11.04 7.29 -15.45
N ALA A 288 11.17 8.58 -15.15
CA ALA A 288 10.19 9.61 -15.50
C ALA A 288 10.20 9.99 -16.99
N THR A 289 11.36 9.99 -17.63
CA THR A 289 11.52 10.27 -19.08
C THR A 289 10.84 9.19 -19.92
N HIS A 290 10.90 7.92 -19.51
CA HIS A 290 10.19 6.82 -20.17
C HIS A 290 8.78 6.55 -19.61
N ALA A 291 8.28 7.38 -18.68
CA ALA A 291 6.96 7.22 -18.10
C ALA A 291 5.85 7.72 -19.05
N ALA A 292 4.86 6.87 -19.29
CA ALA A 292 3.65 7.23 -20.03
C ALA A 292 2.54 7.62 -19.06
N TRP A 293 2.18 8.91 -19.02
CA TRP A 293 1.03 9.40 -18.26
C TRP A 293 -0.26 9.10 -19.03
N LEU A 294 -1.10 8.23 -18.46
CA LEU A 294 -2.27 7.70 -19.15
C LEU A 294 -3.55 8.45 -18.71
N PRO A 295 -4.56 8.60 -19.59
CA PRO A 295 -5.83 9.22 -19.23
C PRO A 295 -6.51 8.53 -18.04
N THR A 296 -7.07 9.28 -17.11
CA THR A 296 -7.73 8.72 -15.92
C THR A 296 -9.06 8.05 -16.25
N ARG A 297 -9.31 6.91 -15.62
CA ARG A 297 -10.59 6.18 -15.68
C ARG A 297 -11.56 6.73 -14.62
N THR A 298 -12.84 6.81 -14.96
CA THR A 298 -13.91 7.18 -14.04
C THR A 298 -15.19 6.40 -14.31
N ALA A 299 -15.89 5.99 -13.25
CA ALA A 299 -17.27 5.51 -13.28
C ALA A 299 -18.28 6.68 -13.34
N GLY A 300 -18.06 7.61 -14.28
CA GLY A 300 -18.96 8.71 -14.62
C GLY A 300 -19.55 8.51 -16.02
N PRO A 301 -20.66 9.18 -16.37
CA PRO A 301 -21.38 8.95 -17.63
C PRO A 301 -20.55 9.28 -18.88
N LEU A 302 -19.51 10.10 -18.76
CA LEU A 302 -18.64 10.54 -19.86
C LEU A 302 -17.23 9.94 -19.76
N GLY A 303 -17.05 8.84 -19.01
CA GLY A 303 -15.73 8.23 -18.79
C GLY A 303 -15.71 6.71 -18.88
N LYS A 304 -14.51 6.16 -19.11
CA LYS A 304 -14.28 4.72 -19.04
C LYS A 304 -14.19 4.30 -17.58
N ALA A 305 -15.07 3.39 -17.14
CA ALA A 305 -15.09 2.91 -15.77
C ALA A 305 -13.72 2.34 -15.33
N VAL A 306 -13.39 2.52 -14.04
CA VAL A 306 -12.27 1.79 -13.43
C VAL A 306 -12.66 0.31 -13.40
N PRO A 307 -11.86 -0.60 -13.98
CA PRO A 307 -12.18 -2.03 -13.97
C PRO A 307 -12.21 -2.56 -12.53
N SER A 308 -12.95 -3.65 -12.31
CA SER A 308 -12.76 -4.42 -11.08
C SER A 308 -11.36 -5.04 -11.11
N PRO A 309 -10.53 -4.86 -10.07
CA PRO A 309 -9.24 -5.53 -9.99
C PRO A 309 -9.44 -7.02 -9.78
N ASP A 310 -8.56 -7.81 -10.37
CA ASP A 310 -8.57 -9.28 -10.30
C ASP A 310 -8.34 -9.73 -8.85
N TYR A 311 -7.44 -9.03 -8.15
CA TYR A 311 -7.11 -9.24 -6.75
C TYR A 311 -7.42 -8.00 -5.90
N ARG A 312 -7.98 -8.21 -4.71
CA ARG A 312 -8.20 -7.18 -3.68
C ARG A 312 -7.47 -7.56 -2.39
N PRO A 313 -6.99 -6.61 -1.59
CA PRO A 313 -6.39 -6.94 -0.31
C PRO A 313 -7.46 -7.47 0.66
N PRO A 314 -7.13 -8.39 1.57
CA PRO A 314 -8.08 -8.93 2.54
C PRO A 314 -8.66 -7.83 3.45
N GLY A 315 -9.91 -7.97 3.87
CA GLY A 315 -10.58 -7.02 4.78
C GLY A 315 -10.94 -5.64 4.21
N THR A 316 -10.67 -5.36 2.93
CA THR A 316 -10.81 -4.01 2.35
C THR A 316 -12.22 -3.59 1.93
N SER A 317 -13.19 -4.52 1.95
CA SER A 317 -14.58 -4.29 1.54
C SER A 317 -15.47 -3.61 2.60
N GLY A 318 -14.96 -3.45 3.84
CA GLY A 318 -15.73 -2.96 4.98
C GLY A 318 -15.68 -1.44 5.22
N PRO A 319 -16.49 -0.92 6.14
CA PRO A 319 -16.38 0.46 6.61
C PRO A 319 -15.05 0.65 7.35
N ARG A 320 -14.38 1.79 7.12
CA ARG A 320 -13.07 2.10 7.73
C ARG A 320 -13.13 3.34 8.60
N LEU A 321 -12.81 3.18 9.87
CA LEU A 321 -12.69 4.26 10.84
C LEU A 321 -11.22 4.64 11.03
N ALA A 322 -10.87 5.89 10.72
CA ALA A 322 -9.64 6.52 11.15
C ALA A 322 -9.98 7.60 12.19
N TRP A 323 -9.23 7.66 13.29
CA TRP A 323 -9.42 8.65 14.34
C TRP A 323 -8.07 9.12 14.88
N GLY A 324 -8.06 10.24 15.58
CA GLY A 324 -6.85 10.80 16.17
C GLY A 324 -7.14 12.02 17.04
N ILE A 325 -6.13 12.48 17.78
CA ILE A 325 -6.19 13.68 18.61
C ILE A 325 -5.19 14.69 18.04
N LEU A 326 -5.61 15.94 17.92
CA LEU A 326 -4.84 17.03 17.32
C LEU A 326 -4.94 18.31 18.16
N PRO A 327 -3.83 19.03 18.40
CA PRO A 327 -3.91 20.41 18.83
C PRO A 327 -4.49 21.25 17.68
N SER A 328 -5.37 22.17 18.01
CA SER A 328 -5.88 23.18 17.07
C SER A 328 -5.84 24.53 17.73
N TRP A 329 -5.47 25.57 16.99
CA TRP A 329 -5.50 26.93 17.51
C TRP A 329 -6.22 27.85 16.53
N ARG A 330 -6.72 28.97 17.07
CA ARG A 330 -7.21 30.10 16.29
C ARG A 330 -6.54 31.34 16.83
N ALA A 331 -5.88 32.09 15.97
CA ALA A 331 -5.23 33.35 16.33
C ALA A 331 -5.58 34.43 15.30
N GLY A 332 -5.36 35.68 15.65
CA GLY A 332 -5.59 36.80 14.76
C GLY A 332 -5.50 38.15 15.46
N VAL A 333 -5.75 39.20 14.68
CA VAL A 333 -5.57 40.59 15.10
C VAL A 333 -6.88 41.12 15.69
N GLY A 334 -6.78 41.74 16.88
CA GLY A 334 -7.87 42.43 17.58
C GLY A 334 -8.02 43.90 17.13
N ARG A 335 -8.63 44.72 17.98
CA ARG A 335 -8.58 46.19 17.87
C ARG A 335 -7.45 46.73 18.75
N ASP A 336 -7.01 47.96 18.49
CA ASP A 336 -5.91 48.61 19.22
C ASP A 336 -6.11 48.61 20.75
N ARG A 337 -7.35 48.79 21.23
CA ARG A 337 -7.72 48.72 22.65
C ARG A 337 -7.79 47.29 23.22
N ASP A 338 -8.04 46.31 22.36
CA ASP A 338 -8.12 44.89 22.73
C ASP A 338 -6.76 44.20 22.64
N GLY A 339 -5.66 44.89 22.31
CA GLY A 339 -4.34 44.28 22.12
C GLY A 339 -4.16 43.59 20.76
N LEU A 340 -2.93 43.62 20.26
CA LEU A 340 -2.64 43.34 18.84
C LEU A 340 -2.89 41.88 18.42
N ILE A 341 -2.59 40.90 19.29
CA ILE A 341 -2.73 39.47 18.98
C ILE A 341 -3.61 38.80 20.03
N ARG A 342 -4.64 38.10 19.55
CA ARG A 342 -5.53 37.26 20.37
C ARG A 342 -5.57 35.85 19.81
N GLY A 343 -5.82 34.88 20.68
CA GLY A 343 -5.95 33.50 20.25
C GLY A 343 -6.40 32.53 21.33
N ASP A 344 -6.90 31.40 20.86
CA ASP A 344 -7.33 30.25 21.66
C ASP A 344 -6.60 28.99 21.17
N LEU A 345 -6.22 28.14 22.12
CA LEU A 345 -5.72 26.78 21.93
C LEU A 345 -6.80 25.78 22.35
N TYR A 346 -6.96 24.76 21.52
CA TYR A 346 -7.96 23.70 21.65
C TYR A 346 -7.32 22.32 21.44
N LEU A 347 -7.99 21.30 21.96
CA LEU A 347 -7.75 19.90 21.63
C LEU A 347 -8.93 19.38 20.80
N ASP A 348 -8.67 18.90 19.59
CA ASP A 348 -9.67 18.30 18.70
C ASP A 348 -9.51 16.76 18.71
N LEU A 349 -10.55 16.04 19.11
CA LEU A 349 -10.73 14.62 18.79
C LEU A 349 -11.40 14.53 17.42
N VAL A 350 -10.68 13.97 16.43
CA VAL A 350 -11.13 13.86 15.05
C VAL A 350 -11.40 12.42 14.65
N ALA A 351 -12.42 12.20 13.82
CA ALA A 351 -12.78 10.89 13.27
C ALA A 351 -13.24 11.02 11.81
N ARG A 352 -12.87 10.03 10.99
CA ARG A 352 -13.31 9.84 9.61
C ARG A 352 -13.78 8.41 9.44
N LEU A 353 -15.06 8.22 9.12
CA LEU A 353 -15.63 6.95 8.72
C LEU A 353 -15.82 6.95 7.20
N THR A 354 -15.02 6.15 6.49
CA THR A 354 -15.18 5.91 5.06
C THR A 354 -16.03 4.65 4.89
N LEU A 355 -17.23 4.80 4.34
CA LEU A 355 -18.11 3.67 4.05
C LEU A 355 -17.79 3.09 2.67
N ALA A 356 -18.10 1.81 2.46
CA ALA A 356 -17.85 1.14 1.19
C ALA A 356 -18.57 1.86 0.03
N GLY A 357 -17.81 2.55 -0.83
CA GLY A 357 -18.35 3.40 -1.89
C GLY A 357 -17.71 4.78 -1.92
N ARG A 358 -18.54 5.82 -2.10
CA ARG A 358 -18.11 7.22 -2.29
C ARG A 358 -18.33 8.12 -1.06
N LEU A 359 -18.93 7.59 0.01
CA LEU A 359 -19.40 8.35 1.18
C LEU A 359 -18.36 8.38 2.31
N ARG A 360 -17.98 9.59 2.74
CA ARG A 360 -17.11 9.87 3.89
C ARG A 360 -17.89 10.68 4.93
N LEU A 361 -17.86 10.25 6.19
CA LEU A 361 -18.36 11.00 7.34
C LEU A 361 -17.15 11.49 8.15
N GLU A 362 -17.00 12.80 8.35
CA GLU A 362 -15.89 13.41 9.08
C GLU A 362 -16.40 14.24 10.25
N GLY A 363 -15.92 13.94 11.46
CA GLY A 363 -16.29 14.61 12.71
C GLY A 363 -15.09 15.17 13.47
N ALA A 364 -15.31 16.25 14.21
CA ALA A 364 -14.35 16.85 15.13
C ALA A 364 -15.07 17.36 16.38
N ILE A 365 -14.77 16.75 17.54
CA ILE A 365 -15.18 17.22 18.86
C ILE A 365 -14.02 18.05 19.42
N ARG A 366 -14.33 19.24 19.95
CA ARG A 366 -13.35 20.24 20.37
C ARG A 366 -13.50 20.58 21.85
N ARG A 367 -12.37 20.57 22.56
CA ARG A 367 -12.22 21.05 23.93
C ARG A 367 -11.33 22.30 23.94
N PHE A 368 -11.79 23.39 24.54
CA PHE A 368 -10.95 24.55 24.85
C PHE A 368 -9.94 24.22 25.95
N LEU A 369 -8.70 24.69 25.78
CA LEU A 369 -7.62 24.53 26.76
C LEU A 369 -7.28 25.86 27.44
N ILE A 370 -6.87 26.84 26.65
CA ILE A 370 -6.44 28.17 27.12
C ILE A 370 -6.62 29.18 25.97
N GLY A 371 -6.88 30.43 26.29
CA GLY A 371 -7.10 31.45 25.27
C GLY A 371 -7.56 32.79 25.82
N ASN A 372 -7.83 33.70 24.90
CA ASN A 372 -8.32 35.04 25.22
C ASN A 372 -9.20 35.67 24.11
N LEU A 373 -9.72 34.88 23.17
CA LEU A 373 -10.67 35.37 22.14
C LEU A 373 -12.00 35.81 22.74
N ASP A 374 -12.40 35.22 23.87
CA ASP A 374 -13.59 35.57 24.66
C ASP A 374 -13.59 37.03 25.15
N LYS A 375 -12.41 37.66 25.24
CA LYS A 375 -12.18 39.05 25.68
C LYS A 375 -12.20 40.07 24.54
N LEU A 376 -12.41 39.66 23.29
CA LEU A 376 -12.51 40.59 22.15
C LEU A 376 -13.80 41.44 22.25
N THR A 377 -13.67 42.75 22.07
CA THR A 377 -14.82 43.66 22.07
C THR A 377 -15.52 43.61 20.71
N ALA A 378 -16.76 43.13 20.70
CA ALA A 378 -17.62 43.12 19.52
C ALA A 378 -17.78 44.56 18.95
N PRO A 379 -17.57 44.80 17.64
CA PRO A 379 -17.90 46.08 17.02
C PRO A 379 -19.34 46.52 17.31
N THR A 380 -19.53 47.75 17.82
CA THR A 380 -20.84 48.36 18.08
C THR A 380 -21.53 48.83 16.81
N ASP A 381 -20.75 49.38 15.87
CA ASP A 381 -21.26 50.07 14.69
C ASP A 381 -21.47 49.06 13.54
N ARG A 382 -22.56 48.29 13.59
CA ARG A 382 -22.89 47.25 12.60
C ARG A 382 -24.21 47.55 11.89
N ASN A 383 -24.13 47.90 10.60
CA ASN A 383 -25.29 48.03 9.71
C ASN A 383 -25.63 46.72 8.98
N LEU A 384 -24.82 45.67 9.16
CA LEU A 384 -24.98 44.36 8.54
C LEU A 384 -24.94 43.23 9.58
N PRO A 385 -25.59 42.08 9.31
CA PRO A 385 -25.53 40.91 10.19
C PRO A 385 -24.09 40.40 10.36
N ALA A 386 -23.72 40.13 11.61
CA ALA A 386 -22.41 39.60 11.95
C ALA A 386 -22.26 38.16 11.45
N VAL A 387 -21.17 37.90 10.70
CA VAL A 387 -20.86 36.57 10.14
C VAL A 387 -19.59 35.97 10.73
N ARG A 388 -18.65 36.80 11.19
CA ARG A 388 -17.41 36.43 11.89
C ARG A 388 -17.17 37.23 13.16
N SER A 389 -17.61 38.48 13.21
CA SER A 389 -17.32 39.43 14.31
C SER A 389 -17.94 39.07 15.68
N ASP A 390 -18.69 37.97 15.77
CA ASP A 390 -19.17 37.37 17.04
C ASP A 390 -18.21 36.32 17.62
N ILE A 391 -16.97 36.22 17.11
CA ILE A 391 -15.97 35.24 17.53
C ILE A 391 -15.79 35.15 19.05
N ALA A 392 -15.91 36.27 19.78
CA ALA A 392 -15.85 36.32 21.24
C ALA A 392 -16.95 35.46 21.91
N SER A 393 -18.19 35.57 21.42
CA SER A 393 -19.33 34.79 21.92
C SER A 393 -19.16 33.30 21.63
N TYR A 394 -18.64 32.96 20.45
CA TYR A 394 -18.32 31.57 20.09
C TYR A 394 -17.18 30.99 20.93
N SER A 395 -16.14 31.76 21.26
CA SER A 395 -15.07 31.34 22.16
C SER A 395 -15.65 31.08 23.56
N ARG A 396 -16.30 32.09 24.16
CA ARG A 396 -16.84 32.08 25.53
C ARG A 396 -17.84 30.95 25.81
N GLN A 397 -18.66 30.57 24.84
CA GLN A 397 -19.67 29.52 24.99
C GLN A 397 -19.25 28.16 24.41
N GLY A 398 -18.24 28.15 23.53
CA GLY A 398 -17.83 26.97 22.76
C GLY A 398 -16.73 26.12 23.39
N HIS A 399 -16.58 26.14 24.72
CA HIS A 399 -15.53 25.38 25.41
C HIS A 399 -15.61 23.87 25.18
N ASN A 400 -16.81 23.35 24.89
CA ASN A 400 -17.05 21.96 24.46
C ASN A 400 -17.95 21.99 23.22
N ALA A 401 -17.37 21.77 22.04
CA ALA A 401 -17.98 22.08 20.75
C ALA A 401 -17.94 20.90 19.78
N ILE A 402 -18.91 20.83 18.87
CA ILE A 402 -18.79 20.06 17.64
C ILE A 402 -18.17 21.00 16.60
N ALA A 403 -16.84 20.99 16.46
CA ALA A 403 -16.12 21.90 15.58
C ALA A 403 -16.52 21.69 14.11
N SER A 404 -16.65 20.43 13.69
CA SER A 404 -17.24 20.06 12.40
C SER A 404 -17.88 18.67 12.46
N PHE A 405 -18.92 18.43 11.66
CA PHE A 405 -19.49 17.11 11.41
C PHE A 405 -20.10 17.09 10.01
N VAL A 406 -19.42 16.50 9.03
CA VAL A 406 -19.75 16.62 7.60
C VAL A 406 -19.86 15.24 6.98
N ALA A 407 -20.99 14.97 6.31
CA ALA A 407 -21.11 13.90 5.33
C ALA A 407 -20.72 14.45 3.95
N SER A 408 -19.87 13.75 3.21
CA SER A 408 -19.49 14.12 1.84
C SER A 408 -19.46 12.92 0.91
N ALA A 409 -19.90 13.13 -0.33
CA ALA A 409 -19.80 12.17 -1.42
C ALA A 409 -19.12 12.83 -2.62
N ASP A 410 -18.03 12.23 -3.10
CA ASP A 410 -17.30 12.70 -4.27
C ASP A 410 -17.68 11.87 -5.50
N TRP A 411 -17.70 12.48 -6.70
CA TRP A 411 -17.94 11.81 -7.97
C TRP A 411 -17.12 12.42 -9.10
N ASN A 412 -16.59 11.58 -9.98
CA ASN A 412 -15.88 12.02 -11.18
C ASN A 412 -16.82 11.89 -12.40
N TRP A 413 -17.16 12.99 -13.07
CA TRP A 413 -18.11 13.01 -14.20
C TRP A 413 -17.45 12.60 -15.53
N ALA A 414 -16.24 13.11 -15.74
CA ALA A 414 -15.38 12.91 -16.90
C ALA A 414 -13.91 12.94 -16.43
N PRO A 415 -12.93 12.52 -17.25
CA PRO A 415 -11.52 12.70 -16.92
C PRO A 415 -11.21 14.16 -16.56
N GLY A 416 -10.63 14.38 -15.38
CA GLY A 416 -10.33 15.70 -14.84
C GLY A 416 -11.52 16.50 -14.27
N VAL A 417 -12.78 16.04 -14.39
CA VAL A 417 -13.95 16.71 -13.79
C VAL A 417 -14.41 15.94 -12.55
N THR A 418 -14.29 16.57 -11.38
CA THR A 418 -14.73 16.01 -10.09
C THR A 418 -15.74 16.93 -9.43
N SER A 419 -16.76 16.37 -8.79
CA SER A 419 -17.67 17.10 -7.90
C SER A 419 -17.74 16.44 -6.53
N ARG A 420 -18.19 17.19 -5.53
CA ARG A 420 -18.32 16.80 -4.12
C ARG A 420 -19.57 17.46 -3.54
N LEU A 421 -20.59 16.68 -3.21
CA LEU A 421 -21.69 17.17 -2.37
C LEU A 421 -21.31 16.97 -0.91
N SER A 422 -21.55 17.98 -0.09
CA SER A 422 -21.29 17.95 1.35
C SER A 422 -22.48 18.50 2.12
N ALA A 423 -22.78 17.91 3.29
CA ALA A 423 -23.84 18.36 4.18
C ALA A 423 -23.46 18.15 5.65
N GLY A 424 -23.94 19.04 6.52
CA GLY A 424 -23.74 18.97 7.97
C GLY A 424 -23.21 20.27 8.57
N LEU A 425 -22.33 20.15 9.55
CA LEU A 425 -21.73 21.24 10.32
C LEU A 425 -20.31 21.48 9.80
N PHE A 426 -20.15 22.42 8.86
CA PHE A 426 -18.87 22.65 8.19
C PHE A 426 -17.80 23.22 9.12
N GLU A 427 -18.22 24.18 9.96
CA GLU A 427 -17.32 24.92 10.84
C GLU A 427 -18.04 25.42 12.10
N PRO A 428 -17.34 25.95 13.12
CA PRO A 428 -17.96 26.48 14.35
C PRO A 428 -19.14 27.42 14.16
N MET A 429 -19.10 28.27 13.12
CA MET A 429 -20.10 29.31 12.88
C MET A 429 -21.20 28.91 11.90
N TYR A 430 -20.99 27.90 11.05
CA TYR A 430 -21.90 27.57 9.93
C TYR A 430 -22.07 26.07 9.71
N GLY A 431 -23.31 25.68 9.43
CA GLY A 431 -23.68 24.38 8.90
C GLY A 431 -24.70 24.54 7.77
N GLY A 432 -24.91 23.50 6.96
CA GLY A 432 -25.78 23.54 5.80
C GLY A 432 -25.47 22.42 4.82
N PHE A 433 -25.63 22.69 3.53
CA PHE A 433 -25.29 21.76 2.46
C PHE A 433 -24.85 22.51 1.20
N GLY A 434 -24.12 21.83 0.32
CA GLY A 434 -23.69 22.41 -0.94
C GLY A 434 -22.83 21.49 -1.77
N ILE A 435 -22.45 21.99 -2.94
CA ILE A 435 -21.68 21.26 -3.96
C ILE A 435 -20.44 22.06 -4.35
N GLU A 436 -19.32 21.35 -4.47
CA GLU A 436 -18.09 21.81 -5.10
C GLU A 436 -17.90 21.03 -6.40
N THR A 437 -17.41 21.69 -7.45
CA THR A 437 -16.96 21.08 -8.71
C THR A 437 -15.60 21.65 -9.08
N THR A 438 -14.71 20.79 -9.57
CA THR A 438 -13.36 21.16 -10.01
C THR A 438 -13.07 20.47 -11.34
N TRP A 439 -12.65 21.26 -12.32
CA TRP A 439 -12.01 20.80 -13.54
C TRP A 439 -10.50 21.00 -13.43
N HIS A 440 -9.75 19.93 -13.61
CA HIS A 440 -8.29 19.95 -13.68
C HIS A 440 -7.84 18.69 -14.43
N HIS A 441 -7.24 18.88 -15.61
CA HIS A 441 -6.63 17.76 -16.33
C HIS A 441 -5.26 17.42 -15.72
N PRO A 442 -4.91 16.13 -15.54
CA PRO A 442 -3.56 15.73 -15.14
C PRO A 442 -2.47 16.43 -15.97
N LEU A 443 -1.39 16.86 -15.33
CA LEU A 443 -0.29 17.62 -15.94
C LEU A 443 -0.62 19.05 -16.43
N SER A 444 -1.86 19.53 -16.28
CA SER A 444 -2.21 20.92 -16.59
C SER A 444 -1.68 21.88 -15.51
N ARG A 445 -1.09 23.01 -15.92
CA ARG A 445 -0.80 24.13 -14.99
C ARG A 445 -2.07 24.85 -14.52
N TRP A 446 -3.19 24.66 -15.21
CA TRP A 446 -4.48 25.29 -14.94
C TRP A 446 -5.47 24.34 -14.26
N ALA A 447 -6.30 24.92 -13.38
CA ALA A 447 -7.51 24.32 -12.84
C ALA A 447 -8.63 25.38 -12.78
N ALA A 448 -9.88 24.95 -12.86
CA ALA A 448 -11.05 25.80 -12.65
C ALA A 448 -12.00 25.14 -11.64
N TYR A 449 -12.69 25.94 -10.82
CA TYR A 449 -13.59 25.42 -9.80
C TYR A 449 -14.82 26.31 -9.62
N GLY A 450 -15.92 25.67 -9.23
CA GLY A 450 -17.15 26.32 -8.81
C GLY A 450 -17.65 25.70 -7.51
N GLU A 451 -18.14 26.51 -6.60
CA GLU A 451 -18.76 26.05 -5.35
C GLU A 451 -20.03 26.83 -5.02
N LEU A 452 -21.03 26.14 -4.47
CA LEU A 452 -22.30 26.71 -4.07
C LEU A 452 -22.81 26.01 -2.81
N PHE A 453 -23.04 26.80 -1.75
CA PHE A 453 -23.50 26.33 -0.45
C PHE A 453 -24.65 27.17 0.07
N TRP A 454 -25.71 26.51 0.54
CA TRP A 454 -26.68 27.12 1.45
C TRP A 454 -26.23 26.82 2.88
N VAL A 455 -26.13 27.85 3.71
CA VAL A 455 -25.69 27.71 5.11
C VAL A 455 -26.54 28.52 6.08
N LYS A 456 -26.70 27.99 7.28
CA LYS A 456 -27.33 28.63 8.45
C LYS A 456 -26.29 28.79 9.56
N LYS A 457 -26.31 29.95 10.21
CA LYS A 457 -25.40 30.30 11.30
C LYS A 457 -25.72 29.49 12.55
N ARG A 458 -24.70 28.91 13.20
CA ARG A 458 -24.82 28.02 14.35
C ARG A 458 -24.97 28.78 15.66
N GLY A 459 -25.58 28.19 16.68
CA GLY A 459 -25.62 28.76 18.03
C GLY A 459 -24.21 28.88 18.64
N PHE A 460 -23.99 29.88 19.49
CA PHE A 460 -22.67 30.20 20.05
C PHE A 460 -22.01 29.05 20.83
N GLY A 461 -22.81 28.16 21.44
CA GLY A 461 -22.32 26.93 22.08
C GLY A 461 -21.82 25.84 21.12
N GLN A 462 -21.87 26.05 19.79
CA GLN A 462 -21.30 25.16 18.76
C GLN A 462 -21.76 23.68 18.86
N LYS A 463 -23.00 23.45 19.31
CA LYS A 463 -23.67 22.14 19.29
C LYS A 463 -24.51 22.02 18.01
N LEU A 464 -25.74 21.53 18.12
CA LEU A 464 -26.68 21.33 17.00
C LEU A 464 -27.66 22.49 16.77
N SER A 465 -27.66 23.52 17.64
CA SER A 465 -28.56 24.68 17.51
C SER A 465 -28.10 25.66 16.42
N PHE A 466 -29.05 26.43 15.90
CA PHE A 466 -28.83 27.44 14.87
C PHE A 466 -29.44 28.78 15.28
N GLN A 467 -28.82 29.88 14.85
CA GLN A 467 -29.35 31.25 14.93
C GLN A 467 -30.29 31.50 13.76
N ASP A 468 -31.12 32.55 13.84
CA ASP A 468 -31.96 32.98 12.72
C ASP A 468 -31.17 33.82 11.69
N TYR A 469 -30.19 33.19 11.06
CA TYR A 469 -29.46 33.75 9.94
C TYR A 469 -29.07 32.65 8.96
N SER A 470 -29.54 32.74 7.73
CA SER A 470 -29.13 31.89 6.61
C SER A 470 -28.69 32.72 5.40
N THR A 471 -27.83 32.13 4.58
CA THR A 471 -27.27 32.75 3.38
C THR A 471 -26.90 31.70 2.35
N VAL A 472 -26.80 32.12 1.10
CA VAL A 472 -26.16 31.34 0.03
C VAL A 472 -24.82 31.98 -0.25
N THR A 473 -23.76 31.17 -0.21
CA THR A 473 -22.37 31.56 -0.47
C THR A 473 -21.79 30.66 -1.55
N GLY A 474 -20.85 31.16 -2.32
CA GLY A 474 -20.25 30.41 -3.41
C GLY A 474 -19.09 31.15 -4.06
N SER A 475 -18.33 30.44 -4.87
CA SER A 475 -17.18 30.98 -5.59
C SER A 475 -17.09 30.35 -6.97
N LEU A 476 -16.62 31.12 -7.95
CA LEU A 476 -16.19 30.65 -9.26
C LEU A 476 -14.76 31.16 -9.46
N GLY A 477 -13.80 30.27 -9.71
CA GLY A 477 -12.40 30.65 -9.77
C GLY A 477 -11.54 29.77 -10.65
N ALA A 478 -10.33 30.24 -10.90
CA ALA A 478 -9.29 29.52 -11.64
C ALA A 478 -7.95 29.63 -10.89
N LEU A 479 -7.19 28.54 -10.93
CA LEU A 479 -5.84 28.47 -10.41
C LEU A 479 -4.82 28.27 -11.52
N TYR A 480 -3.67 28.90 -11.37
CA TYR A 480 -2.47 28.68 -12.17
C TYR A 480 -1.29 28.32 -11.28
N ALA A 481 -0.69 27.15 -11.49
CA ALA A 481 0.58 26.80 -10.87
C ALA A 481 1.76 27.22 -11.75
N MET A 482 2.57 28.09 -11.18
CA MET A 482 3.86 28.53 -11.67
C MET A 482 4.96 27.58 -11.17
N GLU A 483 6.16 27.73 -11.73
CA GLU A 483 7.33 26.94 -11.36
C GLU A 483 7.80 27.20 -9.92
N GLY A 484 8.49 26.21 -9.35
CA GLY A 484 8.93 26.22 -7.95
C GLY A 484 7.81 26.08 -6.93
N GLY A 485 6.58 25.71 -7.33
CA GLY A 485 5.47 25.49 -6.39
C GLY A 485 4.76 26.77 -5.92
N LEU A 486 4.81 27.85 -6.71
CA LEU A 486 3.96 29.03 -6.52
C LEU A 486 2.61 28.80 -7.25
N THR A 487 1.49 29.06 -6.58
CA THR A 487 0.14 28.97 -7.16
C THR A 487 -0.60 30.29 -6.97
N ILE A 488 -1.25 30.75 -8.04
CA ILE A 488 -2.16 31.90 -8.05
C ILE A 488 -3.59 31.37 -8.15
N ASP A 489 -4.48 31.79 -7.26
CA ASP A 489 -5.93 31.53 -7.31
C ASP A 489 -6.66 32.87 -7.42
N LEU A 490 -7.48 33.02 -8.47
CA LEU A 490 -8.34 34.18 -8.69
C LEU A 490 -9.80 33.72 -8.75
N SER A 491 -10.65 34.30 -7.90
CA SER A 491 -12.06 33.92 -7.81
C SER A 491 -13.02 35.10 -7.69
N LEU A 492 -14.18 34.95 -8.33
CA LEU A 492 -15.40 35.71 -8.08
C LEU A 492 -16.18 35.01 -6.97
N ASN A 493 -16.65 35.77 -5.98
CA ASN A 493 -17.21 35.24 -4.75
C ASN A 493 -18.55 35.89 -4.41
N ARG A 494 -19.45 35.10 -3.82
CA ARG A 494 -20.57 35.55 -2.99
C ARG A 494 -20.28 35.13 -1.55
N TYR A 495 -19.98 36.11 -0.72
CA TYR A 495 -19.52 35.91 0.66
C TYR A 495 -20.68 35.71 1.64
N LEU A 496 -20.34 35.35 2.88
CA LEU A 496 -21.31 35.03 3.92
C LEU A 496 -22.25 36.21 4.23
N ALA A 497 -21.74 37.45 4.27
CA ALA A 497 -22.55 38.65 4.57
C ALA A 497 -23.44 39.12 3.39
N ARG A 498 -23.65 38.26 2.37
CA ARG A 498 -24.44 38.50 1.15
C ARG A 498 -23.86 39.56 0.22
N ASP A 499 -22.62 39.97 0.46
CA ASP A 499 -21.78 40.74 -0.43
C ASP A 499 -21.13 39.87 -1.52
N THR A 500 -20.65 40.52 -2.58
CA THR A 500 -19.95 39.87 -3.71
C THR A 500 -18.60 40.53 -3.93
N GLY A 501 -17.65 39.85 -4.58
CA GLY A 501 -16.40 40.50 -4.97
C GLY A 501 -15.31 39.53 -5.45
N LEU A 502 -14.11 40.06 -5.62
CA LEU A 502 -12.96 39.31 -6.12
C LEU A 502 -12.06 38.89 -4.96
N ARG A 503 -11.43 37.72 -5.08
CA ARG A 503 -10.36 37.26 -4.19
C ARG A 503 -9.17 36.83 -5.02
N LEU A 504 -8.00 37.37 -4.68
CA LEU A 504 -6.70 36.90 -5.13
C LEU A 504 -6.02 36.19 -3.96
N GLU A 505 -5.51 34.99 -4.20
CA GLU A 505 -4.76 34.21 -3.23
C GLU A 505 -3.46 33.69 -3.87
N LEU A 506 -2.35 33.89 -3.17
CA LEU A 506 -1.02 33.46 -3.58
C LEU A 506 -0.53 32.43 -2.57
N THR A 507 -0.14 31.25 -3.04
CA THR A 507 0.35 30.15 -2.19
C THR A 507 1.71 29.67 -2.68
N ARG A 508 2.73 29.70 -1.83
CA ARG A 508 4.02 29.05 -2.06
C ARG A 508 4.08 27.74 -1.27
N ARG A 509 4.25 26.64 -1.99
CA ARG A 509 4.57 25.33 -1.42
C ARG A 509 6.08 25.13 -1.33
N LEU A 510 6.54 24.50 -0.25
CA LEU A 510 7.91 24.08 -0.04
C LEU A 510 8.07 22.58 -0.27
N THR A 511 9.31 22.11 -0.49
CA THR A 511 9.63 20.70 -0.74
C THR A 511 9.22 19.77 0.40
N ASN A 512 9.27 20.25 1.66
CA ASN A 512 8.79 19.52 2.84
C ASN A 512 7.25 19.42 2.94
N GLY A 513 6.51 20.00 2.00
CA GLY A 513 5.04 19.99 1.96
C GLY A 513 4.36 21.12 2.74
N LEU A 514 5.12 21.97 3.45
CA LEU A 514 4.60 23.19 4.06
C LEU A 514 4.11 24.17 2.98
N GLU A 515 2.93 24.74 3.17
CA GLU A 515 2.38 25.77 2.28
C GLU A 515 2.20 27.07 3.05
N ILE A 516 2.71 28.17 2.50
CA ILE A 516 2.59 29.52 3.05
C ILE A 516 1.84 30.34 2.01
N GLY A 517 0.79 31.05 2.43
CA GLY A 517 -0.01 31.84 1.51
C GLY A 517 -0.52 33.15 2.08
N ALA A 518 -0.97 34.02 1.18
CA ALA A 518 -1.55 35.32 1.46
C ALA A 518 -2.77 35.53 0.57
N TRP A 519 -3.79 36.24 1.07
CA TRP A 519 -4.95 36.62 0.26
C TRP A 519 -5.32 38.09 0.42
N LEU A 520 -5.96 38.60 -0.63
CA LEU A 520 -6.67 39.87 -0.68
C LEU A 520 -8.07 39.60 -1.25
N ALA A 521 -9.11 40.06 -0.57
CA ALA A 521 -10.49 39.87 -0.99
C ALA A 521 -11.26 41.20 -0.95
N SER A 522 -11.73 41.67 -2.10
CA SER A 522 -12.59 42.84 -2.21
C SER A 522 -14.07 42.48 -2.04
N SER A 523 -14.87 43.47 -1.65
CA SER A 523 -16.31 43.39 -1.49
C SER A 523 -17.00 44.58 -2.17
N SER A 524 -18.17 44.31 -2.77
CA SER A 524 -19.04 45.26 -3.48
C SER A 524 -19.84 46.17 -2.55
N ARG A 525 -19.93 45.82 -1.26
CA ARG A 525 -20.59 46.65 -0.23
C ARG A 525 -19.65 47.74 0.25
N SER A 526 -20.22 48.88 0.59
CA SER A 526 -19.48 50.10 0.92
C SER A 526 -18.86 50.07 2.32
N SER A 527 -17.84 50.91 2.53
CA SER A 527 -17.27 51.16 3.86
C SER A 527 -18.27 51.77 4.86
N ARG A 528 -19.41 52.32 4.41
CA ARG A 528 -20.48 52.79 5.30
C ARG A 528 -21.32 51.63 5.87
N GLU A 529 -21.40 50.50 5.18
CA GLU A 529 -22.17 49.33 5.59
C GLU A 529 -21.36 48.40 6.53
N PHE A 530 -20.05 48.28 6.31
CA PHE A 530 -19.12 47.56 7.19
C PHE A 530 -18.42 48.43 8.25
N GLY A 531 -18.72 49.74 8.28
CA GLY A 531 -18.04 50.71 9.15
C GLY A 531 -16.53 50.85 8.85
N ARG A 532 -15.76 51.30 9.85
CA ARG A 532 -14.29 51.50 9.75
C ARG A 532 -13.50 50.28 9.27
N SER A 533 -14.12 49.09 9.25
CA SER A 533 -13.57 47.86 8.70
C SER A 533 -13.17 47.98 7.23
N GLY A 534 -13.89 48.75 6.41
CA GLY A 534 -13.68 48.83 4.96
C GLY A 534 -14.01 47.54 4.19
N ASN A 535 -13.96 47.62 2.86
CA ASN A 535 -14.42 46.58 1.92
C ASN A 535 -13.33 45.59 1.42
N LEU A 536 -12.08 45.71 1.90
CA LEU A 536 -10.95 44.86 1.49
C LEU A 536 -10.48 43.97 2.65
N ASP A 537 -10.83 42.69 2.66
CA ASP A 537 -10.27 41.69 3.58
C ASP A 537 -8.87 41.24 3.15
N LYS A 538 -8.03 40.90 4.13
CA LYS A 538 -6.65 40.42 3.92
C LYS A 538 -6.16 39.53 5.04
N GLY A 539 -5.22 38.65 4.71
CA GLY A 539 -4.55 37.83 5.71
C GLY A 539 -3.49 36.91 5.13
N PHE A 540 -2.83 36.19 6.04
CA PHE A 540 -1.81 35.20 5.74
C PHE A 540 -2.24 33.85 6.33
N PHE A 541 -1.75 32.76 5.74
CA PHE A 541 -1.95 31.42 6.29
C PHE A 541 -0.71 30.54 6.13
N ILE A 542 -0.63 29.55 7.02
CA ILE A 542 0.35 28.47 6.97
C ILE A 542 -0.46 27.17 7.04
N ARG A 543 -0.35 26.33 6.01
CA ARG A 543 -0.93 24.98 5.96
C ARG A 543 0.21 23.98 6.13
N MET A 544 0.24 23.32 7.28
CA MET A 544 1.25 22.34 7.65
C MET A 544 0.72 20.93 7.40
N PRO A 545 1.45 20.05 6.68
CA PRO A 545 1.11 18.64 6.60
C PRO A 545 1.36 17.99 7.96
N LEU A 546 0.45 17.12 8.40
CA LEU A 546 0.63 16.37 9.65
C LEU A 546 1.58 15.19 9.48
N ASP A 547 1.64 14.60 8.29
CA ASP A 547 2.63 13.57 7.92
C ASP A 547 4.07 14.09 8.07
N GLY A 548 4.80 13.53 9.03
CA GLY A 548 6.17 13.92 9.40
C GLY A 548 6.31 15.04 10.43
N PHE A 549 5.21 15.70 10.82
CA PHE A 549 5.20 16.73 11.88
C PHE A 549 4.39 16.32 13.13
N TRP A 550 3.46 15.38 12.98
CA TRP A 550 2.65 14.82 14.07
C TRP A 550 2.91 13.32 14.16
N PRO A 551 3.34 12.79 15.33
CA PRO A 551 3.76 11.39 15.45
C PRO A 551 2.61 10.39 15.54
N PHE A 552 1.37 10.86 15.70
CA PHE A 552 0.19 10.01 15.84
C PHE A 552 -0.62 9.98 14.54
N PRO A 553 -1.18 8.82 14.14
CA PRO A 553 -2.14 8.76 13.04
C PRO A 553 -3.32 9.71 13.28
N ALA A 554 -3.73 10.43 12.24
CA ALA A 554 -4.90 11.30 12.29
C ALA A 554 -5.64 11.28 10.94
N PRO A 555 -6.99 11.33 10.94
CA PRO A 555 -7.78 11.41 9.71
C PRO A 555 -7.71 12.78 9.03
N ARG A 556 -7.36 13.86 9.77
CA ARG A 556 -6.98 15.13 9.14
C ARG A 556 -5.51 15.04 8.75
N GLU A 557 -5.20 15.49 7.54
CA GLU A 557 -3.86 15.35 6.95
C GLU A 557 -3.08 16.68 6.94
N THR A 558 -3.76 17.81 7.18
CA THR A 558 -3.15 19.14 7.31
C THR A 558 -3.78 19.95 8.45
N VAL A 559 -3.03 20.90 8.99
CA VAL A 559 -3.52 21.95 9.90
C VAL A 559 -3.29 23.32 9.26
N ILE A 560 -4.34 24.14 9.20
CA ILE A 560 -4.28 25.49 8.62
C ILE A 560 -4.35 26.53 9.74
N THR A 561 -3.26 27.29 9.92
CA THR A 561 -3.25 28.52 10.70
C THR A 561 -3.60 29.68 9.79
N ARG A 562 -4.53 30.55 10.20
CA ARG A 562 -4.83 31.81 9.52
C ARG A 562 -4.54 32.97 10.45
N LEU A 563 -3.87 34.02 9.95
CA LEU A 563 -3.66 35.29 10.62
C LEU A 563 -4.39 36.38 9.84
N THR A 564 -5.48 36.88 10.41
CA THR A 564 -6.36 37.90 9.83
C THR A 564 -7.00 38.73 10.95
N ASN A 565 -7.75 39.78 10.60
CA ASN A 565 -8.52 40.54 11.57
C ASN A 565 -9.80 39.76 11.93
N LEU A 566 -9.92 39.40 13.22
CA LEU A 566 -10.96 38.48 13.71
C LEU A 566 -12.35 39.12 13.81
N LEU A 567 -12.44 40.44 13.71
CA LEU A 567 -13.65 41.21 13.92
C LEU A 567 -14.26 41.78 12.63
N ARG A 568 -13.88 41.24 11.47
CA ARG A 568 -14.36 41.70 10.15
C ARG A 568 -15.31 40.72 9.48
N ASP A 569 -16.38 41.28 8.93
CA ASP A 569 -17.47 40.56 8.26
C ASP A 569 -17.42 40.63 6.72
N SER A 570 -16.69 41.60 6.16
CA SER A 570 -16.50 41.78 4.71
C SER A 570 -15.63 40.68 4.10
N GLY A 571 -15.96 40.23 2.88
CA GLY A 571 -15.10 39.31 2.12
C GLY A 571 -14.99 37.88 2.68
N GLN A 572 -15.86 37.52 3.64
CA GLN A 572 -15.74 36.27 4.40
C GLN A 572 -16.35 35.08 3.64
N ARG A 573 -15.49 34.15 3.20
CA ARG A 573 -15.92 32.84 2.66
C ARG A 573 -16.31 31.88 3.79
N LEU A 574 -17.11 30.87 3.45
CA LEU A 574 -17.26 29.66 4.25
C LEU A 574 -15.89 28.99 4.46
N GLN A 575 -15.61 28.49 5.66
CA GLN A 575 -14.43 27.69 5.94
C GLN A 575 -14.79 26.21 5.90
N LEU A 576 -14.17 25.45 5.01
CA LEU A 576 -14.22 23.99 4.98
C LEU A 576 -12.92 23.42 5.55
N ASN A 577 -12.95 22.19 6.05
CA ASN A 577 -11.75 21.46 6.49
C ASN A 577 -10.79 21.21 5.32
N GLU A 578 -11.33 20.88 4.14
CA GLU A 578 -10.61 20.65 2.90
C GLU A 578 -11.56 20.99 1.75
N ARG A 579 -11.14 21.84 0.81
CA ARG A 579 -11.89 22.15 -0.41
C ARG A 579 -11.56 21.14 -1.51
N LEU A 580 -12.52 20.87 -2.40
CA LEU A 580 -12.32 19.89 -3.48
C LEU A 580 -11.13 20.25 -4.37
N TYR A 581 -11.02 21.52 -4.77
CA TYR A 581 -9.94 21.96 -5.65
C TYR A 581 -8.57 21.86 -4.98
N GLU A 582 -8.48 22.19 -3.67
CA GLU A 582 -7.25 22.02 -2.89
C GLU A 582 -6.78 20.57 -2.94
N ARG A 583 -7.68 19.60 -2.72
CA ARG A 583 -7.32 18.18 -2.76
C ARG A 583 -6.93 17.69 -4.15
N ILE A 584 -7.71 18.04 -5.19
CA ILE A 584 -7.43 17.62 -6.57
C ILE A 584 -6.06 18.12 -7.00
N PHE A 585 -5.79 19.41 -6.80
CA PHE A 585 -4.49 20.02 -7.09
C PHE A 585 -3.37 19.49 -6.19
N ALA A 586 -3.70 19.09 -4.95
CA ALA A 586 -2.73 18.47 -4.07
C ALA A 586 -2.28 17.08 -4.53
N SER A 587 -3.16 16.36 -5.24
CA SER A 587 -2.90 15.06 -5.86
C SER A 587 -2.31 15.11 -7.27
N ASP A 588 -2.07 16.31 -7.84
CA ASP A 588 -1.61 16.48 -9.23
C ASP A 588 -0.27 15.76 -9.52
N PRO A 589 -0.19 14.92 -10.57
CA PRO A 589 1.03 14.21 -10.94
C PRO A 589 2.23 15.10 -11.32
N ARG A 590 2.07 16.39 -11.62
CA ARG A 590 3.24 17.30 -11.83
C ARG A 590 4.18 17.31 -10.63
N ARG A 591 3.62 17.15 -9.43
CA ARG A 591 4.38 17.08 -8.18
C ARG A 591 5.31 15.88 -8.13
N ILE A 592 5.03 14.81 -8.88
CA ILE A 592 5.93 13.66 -9.03
C ILE A 592 7.17 14.08 -9.84
N LEU A 593 6.97 14.86 -10.91
CA LEU A 593 8.03 15.39 -11.77
C LEU A 593 8.87 16.48 -11.05
N GLU A 594 8.24 17.27 -10.17
CA GLU A 594 8.92 18.26 -9.32
C GLU A 594 9.70 17.63 -8.15
N GLN A 595 9.35 16.40 -7.74
CA GLN A 595 9.93 15.69 -6.58
C GLN A 595 10.64 14.38 -6.99
N LEU A 596 11.20 14.29 -8.20
CA LEU A 596 11.83 13.04 -8.68
C LEU A 596 12.97 12.54 -7.79
N SER A 597 13.72 13.45 -7.17
CA SER A 597 14.76 13.10 -6.18
C SER A 597 14.23 12.30 -5.00
N ASP A 598 12.98 12.52 -4.58
CA ASP A 598 12.33 11.79 -3.49
C ASP A 598 11.85 10.39 -3.89
N MET A 599 11.72 10.07 -5.19
CA MET A 599 10.95 8.90 -5.63
C MET A 599 11.42 7.57 -5.01
N PHE A 600 12.73 7.37 -4.85
CA PHE A 600 13.28 6.13 -4.26
C PHE A 600 13.87 6.31 -2.85
N TYR A 601 13.48 7.35 -2.11
CA TYR A 601 13.71 7.51 -0.66
C TYR A 601 12.49 7.03 0.16
#